data_AF-A0A1F2X3P8-F1
#
_entry.id   AF-A0A1F2X3P8-F1
#
_cell.length_a   1.000
_cell.length_b   1.000
_cell.length_c   1.000
_cell.angle_alpha   90.00
_cell.angle_beta   90.00
_cell.angle_gamma   90.00
#
_symmetry.space_group_name_H-M   'P 1'
#
loop_
_entity.id
_entity.type
_entity.pdbx_description
1 polymer ?
#
loop_
_entity_poly.entity_id
_entity_poly.type
_entity_poly.pdbx_seq_one_letter_code
_entity_poly.pdbx_strand_id
1 'polypeptide(L)'
;MERLEKETIIEKAKIIAKIVGNGNNGRVEIIGNWIWVTFAGKPSQEIRDCLKAQGAKWNERRHCWQIMNGYQSKPSKFSKPVIESRYGSMSIENEN
;
A
#
# COMPACT_ATOMS: atom_id res chain seq x y z
N MET A 1 -0.65 18.41 14.62
CA MET A 1 -0.15 17.02 14.69
C MET A 1 -0.51 16.19 13.46
N GLU A 2 -1.59 16.48 12.73
CA GLU A 2 -2.05 15.70 11.55
C GLU A 2 -1.18 15.76 10.27
N ARG A 3 -0.28 16.75 10.13
CA ARG A 3 0.60 16.90 8.95
C ARG A 3 1.74 15.87 8.91
N LEU A 4 2.38 15.63 10.06
CA LEU A 4 3.53 14.73 10.20
C LEU A 4 3.20 13.27 9.86
N GLU A 5 1.99 12.80 10.18
CA GLU A 5 1.55 11.42 9.87
C GLU A 5 1.22 11.23 8.38
N LYS A 6 0.70 12.28 7.72
CA LYS A 6 0.42 12.26 6.27
C LYS A 6 1.70 12.30 5.43
N GLU A 7 2.72 13.02 5.89
CA GLU A 7 4.02 13.07 5.21
C GLU A 7 4.75 11.72 5.27
N THR A 8 4.70 11.03 6.42
CA THR A 8 5.35 9.71 6.57
C THR A 8 4.69 8.60 5.76
N ILE A 9 3.36 8.61 5.58
CA ILE A 9 2.70 7.60 4.74
C ILE A 9 3.02 7.79 3.27
N ILE A 10 3.08 9.03 2.78
CA ILE A 10 3.46 9.34 1.41
C ILE A 10 4.92 8.92 1.17
N GLU A 11 5.81 9.22 2.11
CA GLU A 11 7.23 8.87 2.00
C GLU A 11 7.45 7.35 2.00
N LYS A 12 6.78 6.62 2.91
CA LYS A 12 6.76 5.15 2.88
C LYS A 12 6.21 4.62 1.55
N ALA A 13 5.10 5.18 1.06
CA ALA A 13 4.49 4.76 -0.18
C ALA A 13 5.42 4.96 -1.37
N LYS A 14 6.19 6.06 -1.42
CA LYS A 14 7.23 6.31 -2.43
C LYS A 14 8.36 5.29 -2.36
N ILE A 15 8.85 4.97 -1.16
CA ILE A 15 9.89 3.93 -0.97
C ILE A 15 9.39 2.58 -1.51
N ILE A 16 8.16 2.21 -1.16
CA ILE A 16 7.54 0.96 -1.64
C ILE A 16 7.31 1.01 -3.15
N ALA A 17 6.83 2.13 -3.69
CA ALA A 17 6.66 2.31 -5.12
C ALA A 17 7.99 2.13 -5.87
N LYS A 18 9.11 2.57 -5.29
CA LYS A 18 10.45 2.36 -5.85
C LYS A 18 10.89 0.89 -5.79
N ILE A 19 10.60 0.19 -4.69
CA ILE A 19 10.87 -1.26 -4.56
C ILE A 19 10.05 -2.06 -5.59
N VAL A 20 8.79 -1.67 -5.79
CA VAL A 20 7.80 -2.40 -6.59
C VAL A 20 7.87 -2.07 -8.08
N GLY A 21 8.14 -0.80 -8.41
CA GLY A 21 8.16 -0.26 -9.76
C GLY A 21 9.34 -0.72 -10.61
N ASN A 22 10.38 -1.29 -9.99
CA ASN A 22 11.62 -1.69 -10.66
C ASN A 22 11.51 -2.97 -11.54
N GLY A 23 10.31 -3.32 -12.01
CA GLY A 23 10.12 -4.44 -12.96
C GLY A 23 9.00 -5.44 -12.63
N ASN A 24 8.18 -5.20 -11.59
CA ASN A 24 7.14 -6.15 -11.17
C ASN A 24 5.70 -5.71 -11.46
N ASN A 25 5.51 -4.62 -12.23
CA ASN A 25 4.18 -4.10 -12.61
C ASN A 25 3.21 -3.96 -11.42
N GLY A 26 3.76 -3.65 -10.23
CA GLY A 26 2.94 -3.43 -9.04
C GLY A 26 2.52 -1.97 -8.94
N ARG A 27 1.31 -1.74 -8.44
CA ARG A 27 0.72 -0.42 -8.22
C ARG A 27 0.63 -0.16 -6.73
N VAL A 28 1.02 1.05 -6.33
CA VAL A 28 0.93 1.53 -4.96
C VAL A 28 -0.15 2.61 -4.88
N GLU A 29 -1.08 2.44 -3.97
CA GLU A 29 -2.24 3.33 -3.79
C GLU A 29 -2.39 3.64 -2.31
N ILE A 30 -2.46 4.92 -1.96
CA ILE A 30 -2.78 5.36 -0.60
C ILE A 30 -4.29 5.57 -0.52
N ILE A 31 -4.95 4.86 0.39
CA ILE A 31 -6.38 4.99 0.64
C ILE A 31 -6.53 5.47 2.09
N GLY A 32 -6.90 6.74 2.28
CA GLY A 32 -6.93 7.36 3.61
C GLY A 32 -5.56 7.34 4.29
N ASN A 33 -5.37 6.47 5.29
CA ASN A 33 -4.11 6.27 6.01
C ASN A 33 -3.54 4.84 5.85
N TRP A 34 -3.89 4.17 4.75
CA TRP A 34 -3.39 2.84 4.39
C TRP A 34 -2.70 2.86 3.03
N ILE A 35 -1.57 2.17 2.94
CA ILE A 35 -0.90 1.93 1.66
C ILE A 35 -1.32 0.56 1.16
N TRP A 36 -1.89 0.52 -0.03
CA TRP A 36 -2.29 -0.67 -0.74
C TRP A 36 -1.31 -0.92 -1.88
N VAL A 37 -0.81 -2.13 -1.96
CA VAL A 37 0.09 -2.55 -3.03
C VAL A 37 -0.55 -3.72 -3.75
N THR A 38 -0.86 -3.52 -5.01
CA THR A 38 -1.39 -4.57 -5.90
C THR A 38 -0.32 -4.95 -6.90
N PHE A 39 -0.33 -6.20 -7.33
CA PHE A 39 0.61 -6.72 -8.33
C PHE A 39 -0.17 -7.34 -9.47
N ALA A 40 0.21 -7.04 -10.71
CA ALA A 40 -0.40 -7.69 -11.88
C ALA A 40 0.01 -9.17 -12.00
N GLY A 41 1.17 -9.54 -11.47
CA GLY A 41 1.69 -10.91 -11.45
C GLY A 41 2.16 -11.35 -10.07
N LYS A 42 2.74 -12.56 -9.98
CA LYS A 42 3.32 -13.09 -8.75
C LYS A 42 4.61 -12.30 -8.44
N PRO A 43 4.66 -11.45 -7.39
CA PRO A 43 5.90 -10.74 -7.07
C PRO A 43 6.97 -11.74 -6.63
N SER A 44 8.23 -11.45 -6.96
CA SER A 44 9.40 -12.21 -6.51
C SER A 44 9.44 -12.34 -4.99
N GLN A 45 10.04 -13.42 -4.50
CA GLN A 45 10.15 -13.69 -3.06
C GLN A 45 10.84 -12.52 -2.34
N GLU A 46 11.87 -11.92 -2.94
CA GLU A 46 12.59 -10.75 -2.42
C GLU A 46 11.69 -9.53 -2.21
N ILE A 47 10.82 -9.21 -3.19
CA ILE A 47 9.85 -8.10 -3.08
C ILE A 47 8.90 -8.36 -1.91
N ARG A 48 8.41 -9.59 -1.76
CA ARG A 48 7.49 -9.96 -0.67
C ARG A 48 8.16 -9.83 0.69
N ASP A 49 9.43 -10.23 0.79
CA ASP A 49 10.19 -10.13 2.02
C ASP A 49 10.46 -8.66 2.37
N CYS A 50 10.84 -7.85 1.38
CA CYS A 50 11.00 -6.41 1.52
C CYS A 50 9.69 -5.73 1.98
N LEU A 51 8.55 -6.09 1.37
CA LEU A 51 7.24 -5.60 1.80
C LEU A 51 6.93 -5.97 3.24
N LYS A 52 7.17 -7.22 3.65
CA LYS A 52 6.99 -7.67 5.04
C LYS A 52 7.90 -6.89 6.00
N ALA A 53 9.16 -6.64 5.61
CA ALA A 53 10.10 -5.85 6.39
C ALA A 53 9.62 -4.40 6.57
N GLN A 54 8.90 -3.85 5.59
CA GLN A 54 8.24 -2.54 5.70
C GLN A 54 6.96 -2.55 6.56
N GLY A 55 6.53 -3.72 7.04
CA GLY A 55 5.31 -3.91 7.82
C GLY A 55 4.07 -4.21 6.98
N ALA A 56 4.23 -4.56 5.70
CA ALA A 56 3.10 -4.93 4.84
C ALA A 56 2.55 -6.29 5.22
N LYS A 57 1.22 -6.38 5.26
CA LYS A 57 0.49 -7.62 5.45
C LYS A 57 -0.18 -8.02 4.15
N TRP A 58 0.05 -9.26 3.72
CA TRP A 58 -0.69 -9.85 2.61
C TRP A 58 -2.15 -10.06 3.03
N ASN A 59 -3.07 -9.59 2.21
CA ASN A 59 -4.49 -9.82 2.38
C ASN A 59 -4.96 -10.77 1.28
N GLU A 60 -5.10 -12.04 1.63
CA GLU A 60 -5.55 -13.11 0.72
C GLU A 60 -6.93 -12.81 0.11
N ARG A 61 -7.85 -12.20 0.88
CA ARG A 61 -9.22 -11.92 0.41
C ARG A 61 -9.27 -10.86 -0.68
N ARG A 62 -8.27 -9.98 -0.73
CA ARG A 62 -8.19 -8.86 -1.69
C ARG A 62 -7.01 -9.00 -2.66
N HIS A 63 -6.24 -10.09 -2.54
CA HIS A 63 -5.01 -10.34 -3.29
C HIS A 63 -4.06 -9.12 -3.35
N CYS A 64 -3.95 -8.40 -2.23
CA CYS A 64 -3.16 -7.17 -2.14
C CYS A 64 -2.38 -7.10 -0.83
N TRP A 65 -1.29 -6.36 -0.84
CA TRP A 65 -0.55 -6.03 0.37
C TRP A 65 -1.09 -4.73 0.95
N GLN A 66 -1.24 -4.69 2.27
CA GLN A 66 -1.73 -3.51 2.99
C GLN A 66 -0.74 -3.14 4.10
N ILE A 67 -0.41 -1.87 4.18
CA ILE A 67 0.41 -1.29 5.24
C ILE A 67 -0.43 -0.27 5.97
N MET A 68 -0.45 -0.38 7.29
CA MET A 68 -1.16 0.54 8.17
C MET A 68 -0.15 1.54 8.74
N ASN A 69 -0.47 2.82 8.67
CA ASN A 69 0.33 3.84 9.35
C ASN A 69 -0.23 4.06 10.76
N GLY A 70 0.44 3.49 11.76
CA GLY A 70 0.07 3.64 13.18
C GLY A 70 -1.09 2.75 13.62
N TYR A 71 -2.32 3.28 13.59
CA TYR A 71 -3.46 2.64 14.27
C TYR A 71 -3.96 1.38 13.54
N GLN A 72 -3.94 0.26 14.27
CA GLN A 72 -4.68 -0.94 13.90
C GLN A 72 -6.17 -0.59 13.82
N SER A 73 -6.65 -0.36 12.60
CA SER A 73 -8.07 -0.19 12.36
C SER A 73 -8.74 -1.54 12.24
N LYS A 74 -9.97 -1.62 12.74
CA LYS A 74 -10.78 -2.85 12.66
C LYS A 74 -10.82 -3.31 11.20
N PRO A 75 -10.66 -4.62 10.93
CA PRO A 75 -10.70 -5.13 9.58
C PRO A 75 -12.04 -4.76 8.95
N SER A 76 -11.98 -3.89 7.94
CA SER A 76 -13.17 -3.43 7.25
C SER A 76 -13.79 -4.60 6.48
N LYS A 77 -15.09 -4.85 6.71
CA LYS A 77 -15.86 -5.85 5.94
C LYS A 77 -16.11 -5.42 4.49
N PHE A 78 -15.85 -4.17 4.16
CA PHE A 78 -16.15 -3.59 2.85
C PHE A 78 -15.07 -3.93 1.80
N SER A 79 -15.45 -4.03 0.53
CA SER A 79 -14.52 -4.26 -0.58
C SER A 79 -13.71 -3.00 -0.92
N LYS A 80 -12.57 -3.16 -1.61
CA LYS A 80 -11.69 -2.06 -2.06
C LYS A 80 -12.47 -0.84 -2.62
N PRO A 81 -13.38 -0.97 -3.60
CA PRO A 81 -14.06 0.18 -4.21
C PRO A 81 -14.90 0.99 -3.20
N VAL A 82 -15.48 0.34 -2.18
CA VAL A 82 -16.27 1.02 -1.15
C VAL A 82 -15.37 1.84 -0.23
N ILE A 83 -14.16 1.35 0.06
CA ILE A 83 -13.19 2.05 0.90
C ILE A 83 -12.61 3.24 0.10
N GLU A 84 -12.27 3.05 -1.17
CA GLU A 84 -11.83 4.11 -2.08
C GLU A 84 -12.87 5.23 -2.18
N SER A 85 -14.15 4.89 -2.34
CA SER A 85 -15.22 5.90 -2.39
C SER A 85 -15.41 6.67 -1.08
N ARG A 86 -15.05 6.10 0.08
CA ARG A 86 -15.21 6.76 1.39
C ARG A 86 -14.05 7.66 1.76
N TYR A 87 -12.83 7.26 1.43
CA TYR A 87 -11.61 7.93 1.88
C TYR A 87 -10.83 8.61 0.75
N GLY A 88 -11.18 8.33 -0.52
CA GLY A 88 -10.35 8.65 -1.68
C GLY A 88 -9.19 7.67 -1.84
N SER A 89 -8.74 7.48 -3.07
CA SER A 89 -7.49 6.80 -3.39
C SER A 89 -6.53 7.76 -4.08
N MET A 90 -5.26 7.67 -3.70
CA MET A 90 -4.16 8.43 -4.29
C MET A 90 -3.12 7.43 -4.79
N SER A 91 -3.01 7.28 -6.10
CA SER A 91 -2.01 6.42 -6.71
C SER A 91 -0.63 7.08 -6.63
N ILE A 92 0.38 6.33 -6.19
CA ILE A 92 1.77 6.77 -6.19
C ILE A 92 2.46 6.11 -7.37
N GLU A 93 2.71 6.91 -8.40
CA GLU A 93 3.48 6.48 -9.55
C GLU A 93 4.98 6.65 -9.25
N ASN A 94 5.77 5.71 -9.73
CA ASN A 94 7.23 5.80 -9.64
C ASN A 94 7.67 6.77 -10.74
N GLU A 95 7.84 8.05 -10.41
CA GLU A 95 8.43 9.02 -11.34
C GLU A 95 9.90 8.63 -11.54
N ASN A 96 10.24 8.31 -12.79
CA ASN A 96 11.45 7.62 -13.22
C ASN A 96 12.71 8.49 -13.12
#